data_AF-A0A3D8WU43-F1
#
_entry.id   AF-A0A3D8WU43-F1
#
_cell.length_a   1.000
_cell.length_b   1.000
_cell.length_c   1.000
_cell.angle_alpha   90.00
_cell.angle_beta   90.00
_cell.angle_gamma   90.00
#
_symmetry.space_group_name_H-M   'P 1'
#
loop_
_entity.id
_entity.type
_entity.pdbx_description
1 polymer ?
#
loop_
_entity_poly.entity_id
_entity_poly.type
_entity_poly.pdbx_seq_one_letter_code
_entity_poly.pdbx_strand_id
1 'polypeptide(L)'
;DIAKFKHVARAQDDRGKILGKALTFTNTKEGFEAFFAWLEEMQHKHEKSDVLVGMEPTGHYWLNLAYTLKERLVSFGVVNPLHVKRSKELDDNSPTKNDIKDARVIAQLIKDGRFSYPRLPMNQDAEVKAGITIRNQIVGDLQALQGRIHNWLDKYFPEFLTVFKDWSGKMALATLEHIPLPGQLNQTTPERVAEIWSTYGGVQRPSHKRIQRLQEAAGRSVGLTVGLQMAQREIATNIKRYKMLKEELHALEKQLEDLVLTL
;
A
#
# COMPACT_ATOMS: atom_id res chain seq x y z
N ASP A 1 -7.30 24.15 3.25
CA ASP A 1 -7.42 23.04 2.30
C ASP A 1 -6.03 22.54 1.89
N ILE A 2 -5.88 21.22 1.77
CA ILE A 2 -4.60 20.55 1.50
C ILE A 2 -4.67 19.84 0.15
N ALA A 3 -3.84 20.27 -0.80
CA ALA A 3 -3.59 19.55 -2.05
C ALA A 3 -2.11 19.15 -2.21
N LYS A 4 -1.80 18.40 -3.29
CA LYS A 4 -0.48 17.82 -3.55
C LYS A 4 0.68 18.82 -3.53
N PHE A 5 0.50 19.99 -4.15
CA PHE A 5 1.58 20.96 -4.37
C PHE A 5 1.37 22.29 -3.65
N LYS A 6 0.11 22.72 -3.53
CA LYS A 6 -0.27 23.99 -2.94
C LYS A 6 -1.36 23.76 -1.89
N HIS A 7 -1.25 24.47 -0.80
CA HIS A 7 -2.23 24.51 0.28
C HIS A 7 -2.83 25.91 0.31
N VAL A 8 -4.09 25.99 0.72
CA VAL A 8 -4.79 27.27 0.88
C VAL A 8 -5.28 27.39 2.31
N ALA A 9 -4.88 28.46 2.99
CA ALA A 9 -5.32 28.80 4.33
C ALA A 9 -6.26 30.00 4.32
N ARG A 10 -7.26 29.94 5.20
CA ARG A 10 -8.22 31.03 5.45
C ARG A 10 -8.43 31.15 6.94
N ALA A 11 -8.38 32.37 7.46
CA ALA A 11 -8.63 32.65 8.87
C ALA A 11 -10.10 33.06 9.06
N GLN A 12 -10.69 32.59 10.15
CA GLN A 12 -12.05 32.88 10.57
C GLN A 12 -12.06 33.00 12.10
N ASP A 13 -12.85 33.91 12.65
CA ASP A 13 -13.04 34.02 14.10
C ASP A 13 -14.14 33.08 14.63
N ASP A 14 -14.30 33.08 15.96
CA ASP A 14 -15.30 32.33 16.71
C ASP A 14 -16.76 32.65 16.34
N ARG A 15 -16.99 33.80 15.68
CA ARG A 15 -18.32 34.22 15.19
C ARG A 15 -18.54 33.85 13.73
N GLY A 16 -17.52 33.32 13.06
CA GLY A 16 -17.56 32.97 11.66
C GLY A 16 -17.16 34.11 10.71
N LYS A 17 -16.65 35.24 11.22
CA LYS A 17 -16.17 36.35 10.41
C LYS A 17 -14.81 36.01 9.82
N ILE A 18 -14.67 36.23 8.51
CA ILE A 18 -13.42 35.99 7.81
C ILE A 18 -12.39 37.07 8.18
N LEU A 19 -11.17 36.64 8.49
CA LEU A 19 -10.04 37.49 8.83
C LEU A 19 -9.02 37.52 7.68
N GLY A 20 -8.58 38.73 7.30
CA GLY A 20 -7.52 38.94 6.30
C GLY A 20 -7.78 38.38 4.89
N LYS A 21 -6.70 38.23 4.11
CA LYS A 21 -6.68 37.56 2.79
C LYS A 21 -6.27 36.09 2.95
N ALA A 22 -6.65 35.26 1.98
CA ALA A 22 -6.27 33.85 1.99
C ALA A 22 -4.77 33.74 1.69
N LEU A 23 -4.09 32.79 2.32
CA LEU A 23 -2.71 32.46 2.00
C LEU A 23 -2.68 31.21 1.12
N THR A 24 -1.87 31.25 0.06
CA THR A 24 -1.48 30.05 -0.68
C THR A 24 -0.02 29.75 -0.37
N PHE A 25 0.29 28.52 0.03
CA PHE A 25 1.63 28.11 0.41
C PHE A 25 1.95 26.70 -0.09
N THR A 26 3.24 26.34 -0.13
CA THR A 26 3.73 25.06 -0.64
C THR A 26 3.98 24.06 0.49
N ASN A 27 3.99 22.76 0.16
CA ASN A 27 4.42 21.69 1.07
C ASN A 27 5.96 21.63 1.15
N THR A 28 6.58 22.74 1.55
CA THR A 28 8.03 22.91 1.73
C THR A 28 8.29 23.66 3.03
N LYS A 29 9.54 23.62 3.51
CA LYS A 29 9.94 24.35 4.72
C LYS A 29 9.62 25.84 4.62
N GLU A 30 9.97 26.47 3.50
CA GLU A 30 9.74 27.89 3.22
C GLU A 30 8.23 28.20 3.15
N GLY A 31 7.45 27.28 2.57
CA GLY A 31 5.99 27.40 2.51
C GLY A 31 5.36 27.33 3.91
N PHE A 32 5.86 26.45 4.78
CA PHE A 32 5.41 26.35 6.16
C PHE A 32 5.84 27.56 6.99
N GLU A 33 7.06 28.07 6.82
CA GLU A 33 7.50 29.32 7.46
C GLU A 33 6.63 30.50 7.06
N ALA A 34 6.28 30.63 5.77
CA ALA A 34 5.33 31.64 5.31
C ALA A 34 3.93 31.47 5.93
N PHE A 35 3.48 30.23 6.12
CA PHE A 35 2.22 29.94 6.80
C PHE A 35 2.23 30.35 8.28
N PHE A 36 3.31 30.07 9.01
CA PHE A 36 3.42 30.49 10.41
C PHE A 36 3.54 32.00 10.57
N ALA A 37 4.33 32.67 9.71
CA ALA A 37 4.41 34.14 9.71
C ALA A 37 3.03 34.77 9.44
N TRP A 38 2.25 34.20 8.52
CA TRP A 38 0.89 34.64 8.26
C TRP A 38 -0.05 34.38 9.45
N LEU A 39 0.06 33.24 10.14
CA LEU A 39 -0.72 32.97 11.35
C LEU A 39 -0.43 34.00 12.45
N GLU A 40 0.85 34.29 12.71
CA GLU A 40 1.28 35.30 13.69
C GLU A 40 0.77 36.70 13.34
N GLU A 41 0.84 37.09 12.06
CA GLU A 41 0.27 38.37 11.58
C GLU A 41 -1.24 38.43 11.85
N MET A 42 -1.99 37.36 11.55
CA MET A 42 -3.44 37.32 11.77
C MET A 42 -3.79 37.38 13.26
N GLN A 43 -3.04 36.69 14.13
CA GLN A 43 -3.24 36.75 15.58
C GLN A 43 -3.02 38.17 16.12
N HIS A 44 -1.88 38.79 15.77
CA HIS A 44 -1.53 40.12 16.26
C HIS A 44 -2.51 41.18 15.75
N LYS A 45 -2.83 41.17 14.44
CA LYS A 45 -3.72 42.15 13.81
C LYS A 45 -5.16 42.11 14.33
N HIS A 46 -5.61 40.94 14.77
CA HIS A 46 -6.99 40.72 15.21
C HIS A 46 -7.10 40.45 16.72
N GLU A 47 -6.03 40.68 17.48
CA GLU A 47 -5.98 40.55 18.94
C GLU A 47 -6.49 39.19 19.43
N LYS A 48 -6.08 38.10 18.77
CA LYS A 48 -6.48 36.72 19.11
C LYS A 48 -5.37 36.01 19.87
N SER A 49 -5.70 35.50 21.06
CA SER A 49 -4.78 34.73 21.92
C SER A 49 -4.56 33.30 21.43
N ASP A 50 -5.58 32.69 20.82
CA ASP A 50 -5.59 31.26 20.51
C ASP A 50 -5.84 30.99 19.03
N VAL A 51 -5.20 29.93 18.53
CA VAL A 51 -5.35 29.45 17.16
C VAL A 51 -5.59 27.95 17.15
N LEU A 52 -6.59 27.54 16.36
CA LEU A 52 -6.87 26.16 16.03
C LEU A 52 -6.82 25.99 14.51
N VAL A 53 -5.88 25.19 14.02
CA VAL A 53 -5.73 24.93 12.57
C VAL A 53 -6.63 23.77 12.15
N GLY A 54 -7.54 24.02 11.22
CA GLY A 54 -8.36 22.99 10.60
C GLY A 54 -7.80 22.49 9.27
N MET A 55 -7.81 21.18 9.05
CA MET A 55 -7.46 20.62 7.75
C MET A 55 -8.34 19.42 7.37
N GLU A 56 -8.54 19.23 6.07
CA GLU A 56 -9.12 18.02 5.50
C GLU A 56 -7.96 17.09 5.10
N PRO A 57 -7.91 15.83 5.59
CA PRO A 57 -6.86 14.89 5.23
C PRO A 57 -7.08 14.37 3.80
N THR A 58 -6.32 14.92 2.84
CA THR A 58 -6.31 14.46 1.44
C THR A 58 -5.03 13.67 1.14
N GLY A 59 -5.15 12.35 1.01
CA GLY A 59 -4.00 11.46 0.80
C GLY A 59 -2.99 11.56 1.95
N HIS A 60 -1.70 11.61 1.63
CA HIS A 60 -0.60 11.74 2.62
C HIS A 60 -0.09 13.18 2.78
N TYR A 61 -0.55 14.14 1.97
CA TYR A 61 0.05 15.49 1.91
C TYR A 61 -0.13 16.31 3.18
N TRP A 62 -1.18 16.05 3.94
CA TRP A 62 -1.48 16.74 5.20
C TRP A 62 -0.52 16.38 6.34
N LEU A 63 0.17 15.22 6.25
CA LEU A 63 1.02 14.71 7.32
C LEU A 63 2.16 15.68 7.63
N ASN A 64 2.87 16.16 6.61
CA ASN A 64 3.98 17.09 6.81
C ASN A 64 3.56 18.32 7.63
N LEU A 65 2.44 18.94 7.26
CA LEU A 65 1.91 20.09 7.98
C LEU A 65 1.48 19.71 9.41
N ALA A 66 0.83 18.55 9.59
CA ALA A 66 0.39 18.09 10.91
C ALA A 66 1.56 17.82 11.88
N TYR A 67 2.65 17.19 11.40
CA TYR A 67 3.86 16.99 12.21
C TYR A 67 4.53 18.33 12.53
N THR A 68 4.65 19.26 11.58
CA THR A 68 5.22 20.59 11.85
C THR A 68 4.37 21.41 12.82
N LEU A 69 3.03 21.35 12.73
CA LEU A 69 2.13 21.98 13.70
C LEU A 69 2.33 21.42 15.11
N LYS A 70 2.47 20.10 15.22
CA LYS A 70 2.74 19.45 16.50
C LYS A 70 4.10 19.85 17.09
N GLU A 71 5.15 19.93 16.26
CA GLU A 71 6.49 20.40 16.69
C GLU A 71 6.46 21.85 17.19
N ARG A 72 5.66 22.72 16.54
CA ARG A 72 5.48 24.12 16.97
C ARG A 72 4.42 24.30 18.05
N LEU A 73 3.87 23.21 18.61
CA LEU A 73 2.84 23.24 19.66
C LEU A 73 1.56 24.00 19.26
N VAL A 74 1.24 24.05 17.96
CA VAL A 74 0.01 24.67 17.45
C VAL A 74 -1.11 23.63 17.45
N SER A 75 -2.23 23.96 18.09
CA SER A 75 -3.41 23.09 18.11
C SER A 75 -4.00 22.92 16.71
N PHE A 76 -4.35 21.70 16.35
CA PHE A 76 -4.96 21.42 15.05
C PHE A 76 -5.97 20.27 15.11
N GLY A 77 -6.96 20.33 14.23
CA GLY A 77 -8.02 19.34 14.07
C GLY A 77 -8.16 18.89 12.62
N VAL A 78 -8.61 17.65 12.43
CA VAL A 78 -8.96 17.10 11.12
C VAL A 78 -10.47 17.04 10.95
N VAL A 79 -10.93 17.45 9.76
CA VAL A 79 -12.34 17.39 9.37
C VAL A 79 -12.54 16.24 8.41
N ASN A 80 -13.62 15.47 8.57
CA ASN A 80 -13.92 14.36 7.67
C ASN A 80 -14.23 14.88 6.25
N PRO A 81 -13.54 14.39 5.19
CA PRO A 81 -13.81 14.77 3.80
C PRO A 81 -15.29 14.67 3.38
N LEU A 82 -16.01 13.68 3.91
CA LEU A 82 -17.45 13.52 3.64
C LEU A 82 -18.28 14.68 4.21
N HIS A 83 -17.89 15.22 5.38
CA HIS A 83 -18.57 16.36 5.99
C HIS A 83 -18.27 17.64 5.22
N VAL A 84 -17.03 17.81 4.76
CA VAL A 84 -16.64 18.94 3.90
C VAL A 84 -17.45 18.92 2.61
N LYS A 85 -17.56 17.76 1.94
CA LYS A 85 -18.37 17.62 0.71
C LYS A 85 -19.84 17.96 0.94
N ARG A 86 -20.48 17.38 1.97
CA ARG A 86 -21.90 17.64 2.27
C ARG A 86 -22.18 19.10 2.62
N SER A 87 -21.24 19.75 3.31
CA SER A 87 -21.40 21.17 3.67
C SER A 87 -21.29 22.06 2.43
N LYS A 88 -20.39 21.73 1.48
CA LYS A 88 -20.33 22.43 0.19
C LYS A 88 -21.64 22.35 -0.59
N GLU A 89 -22.28 21.18 -0.62
CA GLU A 89 -23.58 20.98 -1.30
C GLU A 89 -24.70 21.84 -0.70
N LEU A 90 -24.62 22.17 0.60
CA LEU A 90 -25.60 23.03 1.29
C LEU A 90 -25.29 24.53 1.10
N ASP A 91 -24.02 24.89 1.11
CA ASP A 91 -23.57 26.29 1.10
C ASP A 91 -23.39 26.87 -0.32
N ASP A 92 -23.16 26.02 -1.34
CA ASP A 92 -22.72 26.46 -2.67
C ASP A 92 -23.31 25.59 -3.80
N ASN A 93 -24.22 26.18 -4.59
CA ASN A 93 -24.75 25.58 -5.82
C ASN A 93 -23.90 25.92 -7.07
N SER A 94 -22.68 26.46 -6.89
CA SER A 94 -21.80 26.86 -7.98
C SER A 94 -20.77 25.76 -8.34
N PRO A 95 -20.64 25.37 -9.62
CA PRO A 95 -19.73 24.30 -10.08
C PRO A 95 -18.23 24.66 -10.11
N THR A 96 -17.84 25.86 -9.66
CA THR A 96 -16.45 26.34 -9.72
C THR A 96 -15.64 25.91 -8.49
N LYS A 97 -14.74 24.94 -8.69
CA LYS A 97 -13.74 24.50 -7.70
C LYS A 97 -12.89 25.70 -7.25
N ASN A 98 -12.96 26.05 -5.97
CA ASN A 98 -12.18 27.14 -5.41
C ASN A 98 -11.63 26.73 -4.04
N ASP A 99 -10.34 26.39 -3.99
CA ASP A 99 -9.64 25.93 -2.78
C ASP A 99 -9.76 26.93 -1.60
N ILE A 100 -10.03 28.22 -1.89
CA ILE A 100 -10.33 29.25 -0.88
C ILE A 100 -11.70 29.02 -0.24
N LYS A 101 -12.72 28.64 -1.01
CA LYS A 101 -14.05 28.28 -0.50
C LYS A 101 -13.96 27.01 0.34
N ASP A 102 -13.17 26.05 -0.11
CA ASP A 102 -12.94 24.79 0.62
C ASP A 102 -12.28 25.05 1.98
N ALA A 103 -11.26 25.92 2.03
CA ALA A 103 -10.66 26.37 3.27
C ALA A 103 -11.66 27.07 4.22
N ARG A 104 -12.62 27.83 3.68
CA ARG A 104 -13.69 28.46 4.47
C ARG A 104 -14.66 27.41 5.05
N VAL A 105 -15.07 26.42 4.26
CA VAL A 105 -15.96 25.34 4.75
C VAL A 105 -15.27 24.55 5.87
N ILE A 106 -13.98 24.26 5.73
CA ILE A 106 -13.20 23.60 6.78
C ILE A 106 -13.17 24.45 8.06
N ALA A 107 -12.87 25.76 7.95
CA ALA A 107 -12.85 26.66 9.10
C ALA A 107 -14.23 26.72 9.81
N GLN A 108 -15.31 26.72 9.03
CA GLN A 108 -16.67 26.72 9.54
C GLN A 108 -17.00 25.44 10.31
N LEU A 109 -16.58 24.27 9.80
CA LEU A 109 -16.74 22.99 10.49
C LEU A 109 -15.93 22.88 11.78
N ILE A 110 -14.74 23.48 11.82
CA ILE A 110 -13.93 23.58 13.05
C ILE A 110 -14.64 24.45 14.09
N LYS A 111 -15.11 25.63 13.68
CA LYS A 111 -15.88 26.54 14.54
C LYS A 111 -17.11 25.86 15.13
N ASP A 112 -17.79 25.03 14.34
CA ASP A 112 -18.98 24.28 14.76
C ASP A 112 -18.66 23.02 15.58
N GLY A 113 -17.38 22.77 15.91
CA GLY A 113 -16.95 21.61 16.70
C GLY A 113 -16.99 20.27 15.95
N ARG A 114 -17.15 20.30 14.61
CA ARG A 114 -17.32 19.10 13.76
C ARG A 114 -15.98 18.58 13.24
N PHE A 115 -15.04 18.35 14.15
CA PHE A 115 -13.69 17.87 13.85
C PHE A 115 -13.23 16.84 14.89
N SER A 116 -12.10 16.18 14.62
CA SER A 116 -11.42 15.32 15.58
C SER A 116 -9.94 15.65 15.68
N TYR A 117 -9.34 15.36 16.83
CA TYR A 117 -7.89 15.44 16.99
C TYR A 117 -7.25 14.17 16.41
N PRO A 118 -6.35 14.29 15.41
CA PRO A 118 -5.72 13.11 14.83
C PRO A 118 -4.68 12.53 15.79
N ARG A 119 -4.69 11.19 15.98
CA ARG A 119 -3.58 10.49 16.62
C ARG A 119 -2.42 10.37 15.62
N LEU A 120 -1.45 11.27 15.72
CA LEU A 120 -0.19 11.15 14.97
C LEU A 120 0.69 10.10 15.67
N PRO A 121 1.01 8.96 15.01
CA PRO A 121 1.93 7.99 15.56
C PRO A 121 3.32 8.62 15.67
N MET A 122 4.03 8.32 16.76
CA MET A 122 5.34 8.90 17.06
C MET A 122 6.32 7.81 17.46
N ASN A 123 7.61 8.04 17.25
CA ASN A 123 8.66 7.11 17.63
C ASN A 123 8.36 5.70 17.06
N GLN A 124 8.46 4.66 17.89
CA GLN A 124 8.19 3.28 17.51
C GLN A 124 6.76 3.04 16.97
N ASP A 125 5.73 3.76 17.44
CA ASP A 125 4.37 3.65 16.87
C ASP A 125 4.33 4.01 15.38
N ALA A 126 5.18 4.97 14.96
CA ALA A 126 5.27 5.39 13.55
C ALA A 126 5.95 4.32 12.70
N GLU A 127 7.04 3.74 13.22
CA GLU A 127 7.76 2.64 12.57
C GLU A 127 6.87 1.40 12.38
N VAL A 128 6.13 1.00 13.42
CA VAL A 128 5.19 -0.14 13.33
C VAL A 128 4.12 0.13 12.29
N LYS A 129 3.53 1.33 12.26
CA LYS A 129 2.51 1.68 11.27
C LYS A 129 3.06 1.68 9.84
N ALA A 130 4.28 2.19 9.64
CA ALA A 130 4.96 2.14 8.35
C ALA A 130 5.22 0.69 7.92
N GLY A 131 5.75 -0.15 8.81
CA GLY A 131 6.00 -1.56 8.53
C GLY A 131 4.74 -2.35 8.21
N ILE A 132 3.62 -2.12 8.91
CA ILE A 132 2.31 -2.73 8.57
C ILE A 132 1.87 -2.32 7.16
N THR A 133 2.11 -1.07 6.76
CA THR A 133 1.79 -0.59 5.41
C THR A 133 2.59 -1.34 4.35
N ILE A 134 3.90 -1.50 4.56
CA ILE A 134 4.78 -2.28 3.68
C ILE A 134 4.33 -3.74 3.62
N ARG A 135 4.02 -4.34 4.76
CA ARG A 135 3.51 -5.73 4.85
C ARG A 135 2.27 -5.93 3.99
N ASN A 136 1.30 -5.02 4.10
CA ASN A 136 0.06 -5.12 3.33
C ASN A 136 0.32 -5.02 1.81
N GLN A 137 1.27 -4.17 1.39
CA GLN A 137 1.68 -4.08 -0.01
C GLN A 137 2.28 -5.40 -0.51
N ILE A 138 3.23 -5.97 0.23
CA ILE A 138 3.87 -7.25 -0.13
C ILE A 138 2.84 -8.38 -0.19
N VAL A 139 1.90 -8.45 0.77
CA VAL A 139 0.82 -9.45 0.77
C VAL A 139 -0.08 -9.30 -0.44
N GLY A 140 -0.45 -8.07 -0.82
CA GLY A 140 -1.22 -7.80 -2.04
C GLY A 140 -0.48 -8.25 -3.31
N ASP A 141 0.82 -7.94 -3.41
CA ASP A 141 1.66 -8.34 -4.54
C ASP A 141 1.82 -9.86 -4.64
N LEU A 142 1.95 -10.54 -3.49
CA LEU A 142 1.94 -12.00 -3.41
C LEU A 142 0.61 -12.55 -3.93
N GLN A 143 -0.54 -12.08 -3.44
CA GLN A 143 -1.86 -12.54 -3.91
C GLN A 143 -2.02 -12.39 -5.42
N ALA A 144 -1.60 -11.26 -5.99
CA ALA A 144 -1.62 -11.03 -7.43
C ALA A 144 -0.68 -11.98 -8.20
N LEU A 145 0.49 -12.33 -7.65
CA LEU A 145 1.36 -13.35 -8.23
C LEU A 145 0.78 -14.76 -8.13
N GLN A 146 0.16 -15.11 -7.00
CA GLN A 146 -0.50 -16.40 -6.84
C GLN A 146 -1.59 -16.57 -7.90
N GLY A 147 -2.42 -15.56 -8.14
CA GLY A 147 -3.42 -15.57 -9.21
C GLY A 147 -2.81 -15.77 -10.60
N ARG A 148 -1.70 -15.09 -10.90
CA ARG A 148 -0.97 -15.26 -12.17
C ARG A 148 -0.43 -16.68 -12.35
N ILE A 149 0.10 -17.29 -11.29
CA ILE A 149 0.62 -18.66 -11.33
C ILE A 149 -0.52 -19.67 -11.53
N HIS A 150 -1.64 -19.52 -10.84
CA HIS A 150 -2.82 -20.38 -11.07
C HIS A 150 -3.32 -20.25 -12.52
N ASN A 151 -3.49 -19.03 -13.02
CA ASN A 151 -3.88 -18.80 -14.41
C ASN A 151 -2.89 -19.42 -15.42
N TRP A 152 -1.59 -19.43 -15.09
CA TRP A 152 -0.58 -20.09 -15.91
C TRP A 152 -0.74 -21.61 -15.87
N LEU A 153 -0.96 -22.20 -14.70
CA LEU A 153 -1.22 -23.63 -14.54
C LEU A 153 -2.48 -24.03 -15.31
N ASP A 154 -3.58 -23.31 -15.19
CA ASP A 154 -4.83 -23.60 -15.91
C ASP A 154 -4.64 -23.61 -17.44
N LYS A 155 -3.74 -22.76 -17.95
CA LYS A 155 -3.42 -22.67 -19.39
C LYS A 155 -2.49 -23.78 -19.86
N TYR A 156 -1.40 -24.04 -19.13
CA TYR A 156 -0.28 -24.85 -19.65
C TYR A 156 -0.12 -26.19 -18.96
N PHE A 157 -0.67 -26.38 -17.76
CA PHE A 157 -0.62 -27.65 -17.04
C PHE A 157 -1.78 -27.80 -16.02
N PRO A 158 -3.05 -27.88 -16.48
CA PRO A 158 -4.21 -27.87 -15.59
C PRO A 158 -4.26 -29.07 -14.61
N GLU A 159 -3.62 -30.18 -14.96
CA GLU A 159 -3.55 -31.39 -14.11
C GLU A 159 -2.50 -31.28 -12.99
N PHE A 160 -1.68 -30.24 -12.95
CA PHE A 160 -0.58 -30.09 -12.00
C PHE A 160 -1.04 -30.23 -10.54
N LEU A 161 -2.17 -29.60 -10.20
CA LEU A 161 -2.72 -29.61 -8.84
C LEU A 161 -3.36 -30.95 -8.44
N THR A 162 -3.55 -31.88 -9.39
CA THR A 162 -3.95 -33.26 -9.08
C THR A 162 -2.81 -34.06 -8.44
N VAL A 163 -1.58 -33.60 -8.61
CA VAL A 163 -0.35 -34.20 -8.06
C VAL A 163 0.11 -33.44 -6.82
N PHE A 164 0.11 -32.10 -6.90
CA PHE A 164 0.49 -31.20 -5.82
C PHE A 164 -0.74 -30.47 -5.28
N LYS A 165 -1.15 -30.78 -4.04
CA LYS A 165 -2.26 -30.04 -3.39
C LYS A 165 -1.99 -28.54 -3.26
N ASP A 166 -0.72 -28.17 -3.21
CA ASP A 166 -0.23 -26.80 -3.11
C ASP A 166 0.96 -26.64 -4.07
N TRP A 167 0.83 -25.72 -5.03
CA TRP A 167 1.89 -25.42 -5.99
C TRP A 167 3.10 -24.72 -5.35
N SER A 168 2.93 -24.14 -4.17
CA SER A 168 3.99 -23.44 -3.44
C SER A 168 4.84 -24.38 -2.57
N GLY A 169 4.51 -25.67 -2.54
CA GLY A 169 5.34 -26.69 -1.90
C GLY A 169 6.70 -26.86 -2.58
N LYS A 170 7.71 -27.30 -1.83
CA LYS A 170 9.11 -27.38 -2.29
C LYS A 170 9.31 -28.13 -3.62
N MET A 171 8.70 -29.31 -3.77
CA MET A 171 8.77 -30.10 -5.00
C MET A 171 8.04 -29.43 -6.17
N ALA A 172 6.89 -28.81 -5.88
CA ALA A 172 6.10 -28.13 -6.90
C ALA A 172 6.84 -26.90 -7.43
N LEU A 173 7.41 -26.08 -6.56
CA LEU A 173 8.28 -24.95 -6.94
C LEU A 173 9.49 -25.40 -7.76
N ALA A 174 10.20 -26.45 -7.33
CA ALA A 174 11.33 -27.00 -8.09
C ALA A 174 10.91 -27.49 -9.48
N THR A 175 9.72 -28.08 -9.60
CA THR A 175 9.15 -28.50 -10.89
C THR A 175 8.85 -27.28 -11.78
N LEU A 176 8.16 -26.27 -11.25
CA LEU A 176 7.79 -25.06 -12.00
C LEU A 176 8.98 -24.19 -12.40
N GLU A 177 10.10 -24.29 -11.68
CA GLU A 177 11.31 -23.53 -11.96
C GLU A 177 12.18 -24.18 -13.04
N HIS A 178 12.24 -25.51 -13.07
CA HIS A 178 13.20 -26.23 -13.92
C HIS A 178 12.56 -27.01 -15.08
N ILE A 179 11.37 -27.59 -14.87
CA ILE A 179 10.65 -28.42 -15.85
C ILE A 179 9.13 -28.16 -15.81
N PRO A 180 8.68 -26.90 -16.02
CA PRO A 180 7.30 -26.50 -15.80
C PRO A 180 6.29 -27.06 -16.80
N LEU A 181 6.71 -27.40 -18.02
CA LEU A 181 5.79 -27.78 -19.09
C LEU A 181 5.59 -29.30 -19.17
N PRO A 182 4.37 -29.77 -19.47
CA PRO A 182 4.09 -31.21 -19.65
C PRO A 182 5.02 -31.88 -20.67
N GLY A 183 5.28 -31.22 -21.80
CA GLY A 183 6.18 -31.74 -22.83
C GLY A 183 7.62 -31.95 -22.35
N GLN A 184 8.11 -31.10 -21.45
CA GLN A 184 9.44 -31.26 -20.83
C GLN A 184 9.45 -32.44 -19.87
N LEU A 185 8.39 -32.60 -19.07
CA LEU A 185 8.23 -33.72 -18.14
C LEU A 185 8.18 -35.08 -18.85
N ASN A 186 7.49 -35.14 -20.00
CA ASN A 186 7.42 -36.36 -20.83
C ASN A 186 8.79 -36.75 -21.42
N GLN A 187 9.71 -35.80 -21.57
CA GLN A 187 11.07 -36.02 -22.06
C GLN A 187 12.10 -36.19 -20.94
N THR A 188 11.68 -36.07 -19.68
CA THR A 188 12.57 -36.14 -18.51
C THR A 188 12.43 -37.49 -17.82
N THR A 189 13.55 -38.14 -17.49
CA THR A 189 13.52 -39.43 -16.78
C THR A 189 13.09 -39.27 -15.31
N PRO A 190 12.48 -40.29 -14.68
CA PRO A 190 12.12 -40.24 -13.27
C PRO A 190 13.30 -39.90 -12.35
N GLU A 191 14.50 -40.38 -12.67
CA GLU A 191 15.74 -40.13 -11.92
C GLU A 191 16.12 -38.65 -11.98
N ARG A 192 15.98 -38.01 -13.15
CA ARG A 192 16.25 -36.58 -13.31
C ARG A 192 15.23 -35.71 -12.57
N VAL A 193 13.95 -36.11 -12.55
CA VAL A 193 12.93 -35.44 -11.72
C VAL A 193 13.29 -35.54 -10.23
N ALA A 194 13.71 -36.73 -9.77
CA ALA A 194 14.16 -36.94 -8.40
C ALA A 194 15.37 -36.04 -8.07
N GLU A 195 16.35 -35.96 -8.97
CA GLU A 195 17.52 -35.09 -8.81
C GLU A 195 17.12 -33.62 -8.67
N ILE A 196 16.22 -33.11 -9.52
CA ILE A 196 15.73 -31.72 -9.45
C ILE A 196 15.07 -31.46 -8.09
N TRP A 197 14.23 -32.37 -7.61
CA TRP A 197 13.55 -32.21 -6.31
C TRP A 197 14.52 -32.29 -5.13
N SER A 198 15.57 -33.11 -5.22
CA SER A 198 16.61 -33.17 -4.20
C SER A 198 17.44 -31.90 -4.17
N THR A 199 17.96 -31.47 -5.32
CA THR A 199 18.89 -30.34 -5.46
C THR A 199 18.20 -29.00 -5.18
N TYR A 200 17.03 -28.76 -5.77
CA TYR A 200 16.37 -27.46 -5.73
C TYR A 200 15.18 -27.40 -4.77
N GLY A 201 14.55 -28.56 -4.50
CA GLY A 201 13.48 -28.68 -3.52
C GLY A 201 13.95 -29.03 -2.11
N GLY A 202 15.23 -29.37 -1.93
CA GLY A 202 15.77 -29.80 -0.63
C GLY A 202 15.09 -31.05 -0.06
N VAL A 203 14.59 -31.94 -0.93
CA VAL A 203 13.91 -33.18 -0.53
C VAL A 203 14.89 -34.33 -0.56
N GLN A 204 15.26 -34.88 0.61
CA GLN A 204 16.26 -35.95 0.69
C GLN A 204 15.84 -37.27 0.01
N ARG A 205 14.53 -37.60 0.03
CA ARG A 205 14.00 -38.84 -0.57
C ARG A 205 12.73 -38.55 -1.39
N PRO A 206 12.89 -38.10 -2.66
CA PRO A 206 11.77 -37.90 -3.57
C PRO A 206 10.91 -39.16 -3.70
N SER A 207 9.59 -39.02 -3.55
CA SER A 207 8.68 -40.17 -3.67
C SER A 207 8.57 -40.60 -5.13
N HIS A 208 9.06 -41.79 -5.45
CA HIS A 208 8.96 -42.36 -6.80
C HIS A 208 7.51 -42.44 -7.29
N LYS A 209 6.56 -42.82 -6.41
CA LYS A 209 5.12 -42.82 -6.71
C LYS A 209 4.58 -41.44 -7.09
N ARG A 210 5.09 -40.36 -6.47
CA ARG A 210 4.68 -38.99 -6.82
C ARG A 210 5.28 -38.54 -8.15
N ILE A 211 6.51 -38.93 -8.45
CA ILE A 211 7.16 -38.67 -9.75
C ILE A 211 6.38 -39.34 -10.88
N GLN A 212 6.04 -40.62 -10.71
CA GLN A 212 5.20 -41.36 -11.67
C GLN A 212 3.87 -40.65 -11.90
N ARG A 213 3.16 -40.26 -10.83
CA ARG A 213 1.91 -39.48 -10.94
C ARG A 213 2.09 -38.15 -11.67
N LEU A 214 3.23 -37.48 -11.51
CA LEU A 214 3.54 -36.24 -12.22
C LEU A 214 3.72 -36.48 -13.72
N GLN A 215 4.46 -37.52 -14.10
CA GLN A 215 4.69 -37.88 -15.49
C GLN A 215 3.40 -38.40 -16.16
N GLU A 216 2.59 -39.19 -15.44
CA GLU A 216 1.25 -39.60 -15.90
C GLU A 216 0.34 -38.38 -16.13
N ALA A 217 0.34 -37.41 -15.21
CA ALA A 217 -0.42 -36.17 -15.37
C ALA A 217 0.08 -35.35 -16.57
N ALA A 218 1.40 -35.29 -16.79
CA ALA A 218 1.99 -34.62 -17.94
C ALA A 218 1.66 -35.31 -19.27
N GLY A 219 1.64 -36.66 -19.28
CA GLY A 219 1.32 -37.46 -20.47
C GLY A 219 -0.12 -37.32 -20.95
N ARG A 220 -1.05 -37.02 -20.04
CA ARG A 220 -2.47 -36.78 -20.33
C ARG A 220 -2.88 -35.31 -20.31
N SER A 221 -1.92 -34.40 -20.24
CA SER A 221 -2.19 -32.97 -20.08
C SER A 221 -2.89 -32.39 -21.30
N VAL A 222 -3.96 -31.63 -21.07
CA VAL A 222 -4.66 -30.85 -22.10
C VAL A 222 -4.15 -29.40 -22.21
N GLY A 223 -3.07 -29.07 -21.50
CA GLY A 223 -2.47 -27.74 -21.51
C GLY A 223 -2.03 -27.28 -22.91
N LEU A 224 -2.01 -25.97 -23.10
CA LEU A 224 -1.62 -25.34 -24.36
C LEU A 224 -0.22 -25.79 -24.81
N THR A 225 -0.10 -26.16 -26.08
CA THR A 225 1.15 -26.60 -26.73
C THR A 225 1.78 -25.52 -27.60
N VAL A 226 1.21 -24.31 -27.62
CA VAL A 226 1.66 -23.16 -28.40
C VAL A 226 2.18 -22.05 -27.47
N GLY A 227 3.11 -21.22 -27.97
CA GLY A 227 3.67 -20.11 -27.17
C GLY A 227 4.59 -20.55 -26.02
N LEU A 228 5.08 -21.79 -26.05
CA LEU A 228 5.79 -22.45 -24.94
C LEU A 228 7.03 -21.71 -24.43
N GLN A 229 7.79 -21.06 -25.32
CA GLN A 229 8.97 -20.30 -24.92
C GLN A 229 8.62 -19.13 -23.99
N MET A 230 7.56 -18.38 -24.34
CA MET A 230 7.10 -17.26 -23.51
C MET A 230 6.38 -17.76 -22.26
N ALA A 231 5.65 -18.87 -22.35
CA ALA A 231 5.06 -19.54 -21.18
C ALA A 231 6.13 -19.90 -20.15
N GLN A 232 7.25 -20.51 -20.58
CA GLN A 232 8.36 -20.87 -19.71
C GLN A 232 9.02 -19.63 -19.09
N ARG A 233 9.19 -18.55 -19.86
CA ARG A 233 9.72 -17.28 -19.35
C ARG A 233 8.80 -16.65 -18.31
N GLU A 234 7.50 -16.70 -18.54
CA GLU A 234 6.47 -16.16 -17.63
C GLU A 234 6.49 -16.87 -16.28
N ILE A 235 6.40 -18.21 -16.26
CA ILE A 235 6.40 -18.97 -15.00
C ILE A 235 7.71 -18.80 -14.24
N ALA A 236 8.86 -18.84 -14.91
CA ALA A 236 10.16 -18.61 -14.27
C ALA A 236 10.24 -17.22 -13.61
N THR A 237 9.71 -16.18 -14.28
CA THR A 237 9.65 -14.82 -13.74
C THR A 237 8.73 -14.74 -12.52
N ASN A 238 7.55 -15.36 -12.59
CA ASN A 238 6.58 -15.35 -11.51
C ASN A 238 7.09 -16.10 -10.27
N ILE A 239 7.72 -17.27 -10.45
CA ILE A 239 8.30 -18.06 -9.36
C ILE A 239 9.46 -17.32 -8.68
N LYS A 240 10.36 -16.69 -9.46
CA LYS A 240 11.44 -15.87 -8.91
C LYS A 240 10.90 -14.73 -8.04
N ARG A 241 9.90 -14.00 -8.53
CA ARG A 241 9.26 -12.91 -7.78
C ARG A 241 8.54 -13.41 -6.52
N TYR A 242 7.87 -14.55 -6.61
CA TYR A 242 7.16 -15.15 -5.48
C TYR A 242 8.12 -15.48 -4.34
N LYS A 243 9.27 -16.13 -4.64
CA LYS A 243 10.29 -16.44 -3.63
C LYS A 243 10.85 -15.19 -2.96
N MET A 244 11.24 -14.20 -3.78
CA MET A 244 11.77 -12.92 -3.29
C MET A 244 10.81 -12.22 -2.32
N LEU A 245 9.53 -12.08 -2.70
CA LEU A 245 8.53 -11.43 -1.84
C LEU A 245 8.21 -12.24 -0.59
N LYS A 246 8.30 -13.58 -0.64
CA LYS A 246 8.13 -14.43 0.55
C LYS A 246 9.25 -14.23 1.56
N GLU A 247 10.49 -14.12 1.09
CA GLU A 247 11.66 -13.84 1.93
C GLU A 247 11.56 -12.43 2.53
N GLU A 248 11.22 -11.43 1.72
CA GLU A 248 11.04 -10.05 2.16
C GLU A 248 9.92 -9.92 3.21
N LEU A 249 8.78 -10.59 2.99
CA LEU A 249 7.69 -10.64 3.96
C LEU A 249 8.16 -11.23 5.30
N HIS A 250 8.88 -12.35 5.26
CA HIS A 250 9.35 -13.00 6.47
C HIS A 250 10.36 -12.13 7.24
N ALA A 251 11.30 -11.48 6.53
CA ALA A 251 12.25 -10.56 7.14
C ALA A 251 11.55 -9.36 7.77
N LEU A 252 10.56 -8.79 7.08
CA LEU A 252 9.77 -7.67 7.59
C LEU A 252 8.92 -8.07 8.81
N GLU A 253 8.28 -9.24 8.79
CA GLU A 253 7.49 -9.72 9.92
C GLU A 253 8.37 -9.91 11.17
N LYS A 254 9.60 -10.43 11.00
CA LYS A 254 10.56 -10.51 12.11
C LYS A 254 10.98 -9.13 12.63
N GLN A 255 11.26 -8.18 11.74
CA GLN A 255 11.59 -6.80 12.13
C GLN A 255 10.42 -6.14 12.89
N LEU A 256 9.18 -6.38 12.46
CA LEU A 256 7.98 -5.87 13.13
C LEU A 256 7.78 -6.50 14.51
N GLU A 257 8.03 -7.80 14.67
CA GLU A 257 7.99 -8.48 15.97
C GLU A 257 8.99 -7.84 16.95
N ASP A 258 10.24 -7.60 16.52
CA ASP A 258 11.26 -6.96 17.34
C ASP A 258 10.88 -5.51 17.73
N LEU A 259 10.26 -4.76 16.81
CA LEU A 259 9.76 -3.40 17.10
C LEU A 259 8.61 -3.42 18.11
N VAL A 260 7.72 -4.39 18.05
CA VAL A 260 6.58 -4.49 18.98
C VAL A 260 7.04 -4.94 20.36
N LEU A 261 8.05 -5.79 20.46
CA LEU A 261 8.63 -6.24 21.74
C LEU A 261 9.43 -5.14 22.47
N THR A 262 9.75 -4.05 21.78
CA THR A 262 10.51 -2.91 22.34
C THR A 262 9.64 -1.67 22.62
N LEU A 263 8.33 -1.75 22.38
CA LEU A 263 7.30 -0.79 22.78
C LEU A 263 6.91 -0.96 24.26
#